data_AF-A0A968TZC5-F1
#
_entry.id   AF-A0A968TZC5-F1
#
_cell.length_a   1.000
_cell.length_b   1.000
_cell.length_c   1.000
_cell.angle_alpha   90.00
_cell.angle_beta   90.00
_cell.angle_gamma   90.00
#
_symmetry.space_group_name_H-M   'P 1'
#
loop_
_entity.id
_entity.type
_entity.pdbx_description
1 polymer ?
#
loop_
_entity_poly.entity_id
_entity_poly.type
_entity_poly.pdbx_seq_one_letter_code
_entity_poly.pdbx_strand_id
1 'polypeptide(L)'
;MAATAPIQQGFEFYQYAFRPAEFNALLQQSGFQMLEHVLISSLKGLREELGVVRWMASKPRLRGPLNALLERWQWSKQVAGHMMLYVCRKTE
;
A
#
# COMPACT_ATOMS: atom_id res chain seq x y z
N MET A 1 14.37 -17.06 20.22
CA MET A 1 12.90 -16.98 20.22
C MET A 1 12.54 -15.69 20.95
N ALA A 2 11.96 -14.71 20.27
CA ALA A 2 11.60 -13.44 20.91
C ALA A 2 10.34 -13.63 21.74
N ALA A 3 10.40 -13.32 23.04
CA ALA A 3 9.25 -13.36 23.93
C ALA A 3 8.24 -12.29 23.51
N THR A 4 7.02 -12.69 23.17
CA THR A 4 5.92 -11.78 22.88
C THR A 4 5.41 -11.20 24.20
N ALA A 5 5.56 -9.89 24.40
CA ALA A 5 5.01 -9.23 25.58
C ALA A 5 3.48 -9.39 25.62
N PRO A 6 2.87 -9.59 26.80
CA PRO A 6 1.41 -9.70 26.91
C PRO A 6 0.74 -8.40 26.45
N ILE A 7 -0.27 -8.53 25.59
CA ILE A 7 -1.08 -7.41 25.11
C ILE A 7 -1.77 -6.78 26.34
N GLN A 8 -1.53 -5.50 26.60
CA GLN A 8 -2.17 -4.79 27.70
C GLN A 8 -3.69 -4.83 27.51
N GLN A 9 -4.40 -5.41 28.48
CA GLN A 9 -5.86 -5.44 28.48
C GLN A 9 -6.38 -4.00 28.66
N GLY A 10 -7.26 -3.55 27.75
CA GLY A 10 -7.91 -2.24 27.82
C GLY A 10 -7.70 -1.32 26.59
N PHE A 11 -6.85 -1.69 25.64
CA PHE A 11 -6.72 -0.97 24.37
C PHE A 11 -7.37 -1.77 23.24
N GLU A 12 -8.44 -1.23 22.67
CA GLU A 12 -9.06 -1.77 21.46
C GLU A 12 -8.23 -1.33 20.25
N PHE A 13 -7.64 -2.29 19.54
CA PHE A 13 -6.91 -2.02 18.30
C PHE A 13 -7.87 -2.05 17.12
N TYR A 14 -8.01 -0.91 16.44
CA TYR A 14 -8.80 -0.79 15.23
C TYR A 14 -7.89 -0.60 14.02
N GLN A 15 -7.95 -1.55 13.08
CA GLN A 15 -7.30 -1.43 11.78
C GLN A 15 -8.35 -1.24 10.70
N TYR A 16 -8.23 -0.14 9.95
CA TYR A 16 -9.11 0.15 8.83
C TYR A 16 -8.35 0.04 7.51
N ALA A 17 -8.96 -0.62 6.53
CA ALA A 17 -8.48 -0.67 5.16
C ALA A 17 -9.50 0.06 4.28
N PHE A 18 -9.10 1.22 3.75
CA PHE A 18 -9.98 2.04 2.91
C PHE A 18 -9.61 1.90 1.44
N ARG A 19 -10.63 1.92 0.59
CA ARG A 19 -10.42 2.22 -0.83
C ARG A 19 -10.07 3.70 -0.99
N PRO A 20 -9.30 4.08 -2.03
CA PRO A 20 -8.96 5.48 -2.26
C PRO A 20 -10.18 6.41 -2.32
N ALA A 21 -11.27 5.96 -2.94
CA ALA A 21 -12.51 6.75 -3.03
C ALA A 21 -13.14 7.01 -1.65
N GLU A 22 -13.13 6.02 -0.76
CA GLU A 22 -13.71 6.11 0.58
C GLU A 22 -12.89 7.08 1.44
N PHE A 23 -11.57 6.93 1.41
CA PHE A 23 -10.69 7.80 2.19
C PHE A 23 -10.71 9.25 1.68
N ASN A 24 -10.80 9.45 0.37
CA ASN A 24 -10.94 10.78 -0.22
C ASN A 24 -12.26 11.46 0.21
N ALA A 25 -13.37 10.71 0.26
CA ALA A 25 -14.63 11.24 0.76
C ALA A 25 -14.53 11.66 2.23
N LEU A 26 -13.85 10.88 3.07
CA LEU A 26 -13.60 11.23 4.48
C LEU A 26 -12.73 12.49 4.62
N LEU A 27 -11.69 12.63 3.80
CA LEU A 27 -10.84 13.83 3.78
C LEU A 27 -11.65 15.08 3.42
N GLN A 28 -12.50 14.99 2.38
CA GLN A 28 -13.37 16.10 1.97
C GLN A 28 -14.39 16.46 3.06
N GLN A 29 -15.03 15.47 3.67
CA GLN A 29 -15.95 15.67 4.80
C GLN A 29 -15.26 16.32 6.01
N SER A 30 -13.97 16.04 6.18
CA SER A 30 -13.14 16.63 7.25
C SER A 30 -12.58 18.02 6.90
N GLY A 31 -13.01 18.62 5.79
CA GLY A 31 -12.59 19.95 5.38
C GLY A 31 -11.21 20.00 4.71
N PHE A 32 -10.72 18.89 4.17
CA PHE A 32 -9.49 18.87 3.37
C PHE A 32 -9.78 18.90 1.87
N GLN A 33 -9.05 19.75 1.15
CA GLN A 33 -8.95 19.71 -0.30
C GLN A 33 -7.73 18.87 -0.70
N MET A 34 -7.97 17.78 -1.45
CA MET A 34 -6.92 16.93 -1.97
C MET A 34 -6.19 17.62 -3.13
N LEU A 35 -4.86 17.72 -3.04
CA LEU A 35 -3.99 18.28 -4.08
C LEU A 35 -3.34 17.17 -4.91
N GLU A 36 -2.84 16.14 -4.22
CA GLU A 36 -2.16 15.00 -4.83
C GLU A 36 -2.44 13.73 -4.02
N HIS A 37 -2.52 12.60 -4.71
CA HIS A 37 -2.61 11.28 -4.10
C HIS A 37 -1.66 10.31 -4.81
N VAL A 38 -0.82 9.64 -4.02
CA VAL A 38 0.16 8.67 -4.51
C VAL A 38 -0.06 7.35 -3.80
N LEU A 39 -0.13 6.28 -4.59
CA LEU A 39 -0.20 4.92 -4.08
C LEU A 39 1.22 4.37 -3.91
N ILE A 40 1.55 4.01 -2.67
CA ILE A 40 2.86 3.53 -2.25
C ILE A 40 2.80 2.01 -2.03
N SER A 41 3.90 1.33 -2.40
CA SER A 41 4.16 -0.08 -2.10
C SER A 41 3.34 -1.12 -2.89
N SER A 42 3.19 -0.93 -4.19
CA SER A 42 2.58 -1.96 -5.06
C SER A 42 3.47 -3.16 -5.32
N LEU A 43 4.79 -2.96 -5.42
CA LEU A 43 5.74 -3.98 -5.86
C LEU A 43 5.92 -5.12 -4.84
N LYS A 44 5.91 -4.80 -3.54
CA LYS A 44 6.06 -5.81 -2.48
C LYS A 44 4.78 -6.64 -2.34
N GLY A 45 3.63 -5.95 -2.37
CA GLY A 45 2.30 -6.56 -2.39
C GLY A 45 2.10 -7.53 -3.54
N LEU A 46 2.32 -7.07 -4.78
CA LEU A 46 2.18 -7.90 -5.98
C LEU A 46 3.04 -9.18 -5.91
N ARG A 47 4.23 -9.08 -5.33
CA ARG A 47 5.17 -10.19 -5.21
C ARG A 47 4.75 -11.21 -4.15
N GLU A 48 3.98 -10.79 -3.16
CA GLU A 48 3.45 -11.65 -2.09
C GLU A 48 2.09 -12.24 -2.48
N GLU A 49 1.26 -11.50 -3.21
CA GLU A 49 -0.08 -11.87 -3.69
C GLU A 49 -0.06 -12.84 -4.88
N LEU A 50 0.84 -12.63 -5.86
CA LEU A 50 0.90 -13.46 -7.06
C LEU A 50 1.95 -14.56 -6.92
N GLY A 51 1.51 -15.79 -6.62
CA GLY A 51 2.39 -16.95 -6.46
C GLY A 51 3.33 -17.20 -7.67
N VAL A 52 2.89 -16.85 -8.87
CA VAL A 52 3.69 -16.94 -10.11
C VAL A 52 4.83 -15.93 -10.12
N VAL A 53 4.58 -14.69 -9.67
CA VAL A 53 5.60 -13.62 -9.55
C VAL A 53 6.61 -13.98 -8.46
N ARG A 54 6.13 -14.52 -7.32
CA ARG A 54 6.98 -15.04 -6.25
C ARG A 54 7.91 -16.15 -6.73
N TRP A 55 7.39 -17.11 -7.50
CA TRP A 55 8.19 -18.19 -8.08
C TRP A 55 9.22 -17.66 -9.08
N MET A 56 8.85 -16.74 -9.97
CA MET A 56 9.80 -16.16 -10.92
C MET A 56 10.88 -15.31 -10.24
N ALA A 57 10.54 -14.57 -9.17
CA ALA A 57 11.49 -13.78 -8.39
C ALA A 57 12.50 -14.63 -7.59
N SER A 58 12.22 -15.92 -7.38
CA SER A 58 13.16 -16.86 -6.76
C SER A 58 14.34 -17.24 -7.67
N LYS A 59 14.23 -17.00 -8.98
CA LYS A 59 15.28 -17.28 -9.96
C LYS A 59 16.19 -16.06 -10.13
N PRO A 60 17.49 -16.13 -9.76
CA PRO A 60 18.38 -14.96 -9.76
C PRO A 60 18.57 -14.32 -11.14
N ARG A 61 18.49 -15.11 -12.23
CA ARG A 61 18.59 -14.61 -13.61
C ARG A 61 17.38 -13.81 -14.08
N LEU A 62 16.20 -14.04 -13.50
CA LEU A 62 14.96 -13.38 -13.90
C LEU A 62 14.62 -12.18 -13.01
N ARG A 63 15.25 -12.06 -11.85
CA ARG A 63 14.96 -11.01 -10.87
C ARG A 63 15.17 -9.59 -11.40
N GLY A 64 16.24 -9.35 -12.16
CA GLY A 64 16.55 -8.06 -12.77
C GLY A 64 15.51 -7.60 -13.80
N PRO A 65 15.27 -8.35 -14.89
CA PRO A 65 14.30 -7.95 -15.90
C PRO A 65 12.86 -7.90 -15.38
N LEU A 66 12.51 -8.74 -14.40
CA LEU A 66 11.18 -8.76 -13.81
C LEU A 66 10.92 -7.54 -12.91
N ASN A 67 11.92 -7.08 -12.15
CA ASN A 67 11.84 -5.80 -11.44
C ASN A 67 11.71 -4.63 -12.42
N ALA A 68 12.52 -4.60 -13.49
CA ALA A 68 12.43 -3.55 -14.51
C ALA A 68 11.07 -3.52 -15.23
N LEU A 69 10.47 -4.69 -15.46
CA LEU A 69 9.13 -4.81 -16.03
C LEU A 69 8.05 -4.32 -15.06
N LEU A 70 8.10 -4.74 -13.79
CA LEU A 70 7.16 -4.31 -12.76
C LEU A 70 7.26 -2.79 -12.47
N GLU A 71 8.47 -2.22 -12.48
CA GLU A 71 8.69 -0.78 -12.33
C GLU A 71 8.12 0.03 -13.50
N ARG A 72 8.24 -0.50 -14.72
CA ARG A 72 7.61 0.07 -15.93
C ARG A 72 6.10 -0.06 -15.93
N TRP A 73 5.56 -1.05 -15.22
CA TRP A 73 4.12 -1.27 -15.14
C TRP A 73 3.48 -0.31 -14.14
N GLN A 74 3.36 0.96 -14.57
CA GLN A 74 2.71 2.07 -13.85
C GLN A 74 1.30 1.70 -13.33
N TRP A 75 0.60 0.81 -14.04
CA TRP A 75 -0.73 0.34 -13.66
C TRP A 75 -0.74 -0.44 -12.33
N SER A 76 0.32 -1.20 -12.03
CA SER A 76 0.43 -1.93 -10.78
C SER A 76 0.55 -0.99 -9.57
N LYS A 77 1.19 0.18 -9.74
CA LYS A 77 1.24 1.25 -8.74
C LYS A 77 -0.15 1.83 -8.45
N GLN A 78 -1.04 1.85 -9.44
CA GLN A 78 -2.39 2.39 -9.30
C GLN A 78 -3.42 1.40 -8.72
N VAL A 79 -3.19 0.09 -8.88
CA VAL A 79 -4.18 -0.93 -8.51
C VAL A 79 -3.78 -1.74 -7.27
N ALA A 80 -2.48 -1.88 -7.00
CA ALA A 80 -1.97 -2.76 -5.93
C ALA A 80 -1.24 -2.00 -4.81
N GLY A 81 -1.37 -0.68 -4.72
CA GLY A 81 -0.78 0.10 -3.63
C GLY A 81 -1.42 -0.26 -2.28
N HIS A 82 -0.65 -0.87 -1.38
CA HIS A 82 -1.10 -1.18 -0.01
C HIS A 82 -1.07 0.02 0.93
N MET A 83 -0.42 1.11 0.53
CA MET A 83 -0.34 2.35 1.29
C MET A 83 -0.77 3.50 0.40
N MET A 84 -1.49 4.46 0.98
CA MET A 84 -1.93 5.66 0.29
C MET A 84 -1.27 6.88 0.95
N LEU A 85 -0.67 7.74 0.15
CA LEU A 85 -0.13 9.02 0.58
C LEU A 85 -0.99 10.13 -0.02
N TYR A 86 -1.51 11.01 0.83
CA TYR A 86 -2.31 12.15 0.41
C TYR A 86 -1.59 13.45 0.77
N VAL A 87 -1.49 14.36 -0.20
CA VAL A 87 -1.10 15.75 0.02
C VAL A 87 -2.37 16.59 -0.05
N CYS A 88 -2.74 17.20 1.07
CA CYS A 88 -3.98 17.94 1.21
C CYS A 88 -3.74 19.37 1.71
N ARG A 89 -4.61 20.28 1.30
CA ARG A 89 -4.75 21.61 1.90
C ARG A 89 -5.94 21.61 2.85
N LYS A 90 -5.76 22.12 4.07
CA LYS A 90 -6.89 22.33 4.98
C LYS A 90 -7.67 23.57 4.55
N THR A 91 -8.98 23.44 4.41
CA THR A 91 -9.83 24.49 3.84
C THR A 91 -10.54 25.35 4.88
N GLU A 92 -10.64 24.92 6.14
CA GLU A 92 -10.93 25.71 7.36
C GLU A 92 -10.80 24.77 8.59
#